data_AF-A0A2U1F7N4-F1
#
_entry.id   AF-A0A2U1F7N4-F1
#
_cell.length_a   1.000
_cell.length_b   1.000
_cell.length_c   1.000
_cell.angle_alpha   90.00
_cell.angle_beta   90.00
_cell.angle_gamma   90.00
#
_symmetry.space_group_name_H-M   'P 1'
#
loop_
_entity.id
_entity.type
_entity.pdbx_description
1 polymer ?
#
loop_
_entity_poly.entity_id
_entity_poly.type
_entity_poly.pdbx_seq_one_letter_code
_entity_poly.pdbx_strand_id
1 'polypeptide(L)'
;MWRDDATLTGLTLESIDIIAEERLVLPKLFRRLADYLAVNDGDPDFSGFLPHMDTHGGRVIRTDTSAVTGFGNVLHVDGQTVKLVLNPSELIFLK
;
A
#
# COMPACT_ATOMS: atom_id res chain seq x y z
N MET A 1 -11.30 13.05 -9.10
CA MET A 1 -10.11 13.01 -8.24
C MET A 1 -10.52 13.54 -6.89
N TRP A 2 -10.45 12.73 -5.83
CA TRP A 2 -10.61 13.24 -4.47
C TRP A 2 -9.37 14.04 -4.09
N ARG A 3 -9.55 15.20 -3.45
CA ARG A 3 -8.47 16.15 -3.17
C ARG A 3 -7.38 15.59 -2.23
N ASP A 4 -7.73 14.55 -1.46
CA ASP A 4 -6.90 13.97 -0.41
C ASP A 4 -6.50 12.51 -0.69
N ASP A 5 -6.52 12.09 -1.96
CA ASP A 5 -6.03 10.76 -2.36
C ASP A 5 -4.50 10.69 -2.26
N ALA A 6 -4.02 9.97 -1.26
CA ALA A 6 -2.62 9.76 -0.94
C ALA A 6 -1.99 8.58 -1.66
N THR A 7 -2.72 7.87 -2.53
CA THR A 7 -2.25 6.65 -3.21
C THR A 7 -0.93 6.85 -3.96
N LEU A 8 -0.76 8.00 -4.62
CA LEU A 8 0.43 8.32 -5.42
C LEU A 8 1.35 9.35 -4.76
N THR A 9 0.82 10.24 -3.92
CA THR A 9 1.63 11.23 -3.19
C THR A 9 2.31 10.62 -1.97
N GLY A 10 1.71 9.58 -1.40
CA GLY A 10 2.17 8.86 -0.23
C GLY A 10 1.37 9.13 1.03
N LEU A 11 1.26 8.08 1.84
CA LEU A 11 0.66 8.09 3.16
C LEU A 11 1.77 7.92 4.20
N THR A 12 1.91 8.91 5.08
CA THR A 12 2.75 8.83 6.27
C THR A 12 1.92 8.31 7.44
N LEU A 13 2.41 7.29 8.13
CA LEU A 13 1.63 6.58 9.15
C LEU A 13 2.24 6.81 10.53
N GLU A 14 1.62 7.67 11.34
CA GLU A 14 2.03 7.90 12.73
C GLU A 14 1.20 7.05 13.71
N SER A 15 -0.03 6.70 13.33
CA SER A 15 -0.91 5.79 14.05
C SER A 15 -1.98 5.20 13.12
N ILE A 16 -2.70 4.18 13.58
CA ILE A 16 -3.82 3.58 12.82
C ILE A 16 -4.97 4.56 12.57
N ASP A 17 -5.15 5.54 13.47
CA ASP A 17 -6.23 6.54 13.41
C ASP A 17 -6.08 7.45 12.18
N ILE A 18 -4.83 7.76 11.78
CA ILE A 18 -4.54 8.56 10.57
C ILE A 18 -5.07 7.89 9.29
N ILE A 19 -5.01 6.56 9.22
CA ILE A 19 -5.50 5.81 8.05
C ILE A 19 -7.02 5.91 7.97
N ALA A 20 -7.70 5.93 9.11
CA ALA A 20 -9.16 5.95 9.18
C ALA A 20 -9.75 7.35 8.98
N GLU A 21 -9.07 8.40 9.45
CA GLU A 21 -9.65 9.74 9.58
C GLU A 21 -9.20 10.74 8.52
N GLU A 22 -7.97 10.66 7.99
CA GLU A 22 -7.36 11.81 7.31
C GLU A 22 -6.94 11.60 5.85
N ARG A 23 -6.68 10.36 5.42
CA ARG A 23 -6.08 10.12 4.09
C ARG A 23 -6.73 8.95 3.35
N LEU A 24 -7.22 9.25 2.17
CA LEU A 24 -7.80 8.27 1.27
C LEU A 24 -6.65 7.59 0.52
N VAL A 25 -6.50 6.28 0.68
CA VAL A 25 -5.59 5.47 -0.15
C VAL A 25 -6.38 4.39 -0.86
N LEU A 26 -5.78 3.82 -1.90
CA LEU A 26 -6.34 2.68 -2.62
C LEU A 26 -6.85 1.60 -1.62
N PRO A 27 -8.11 1.15 -1.71
CA PRO A 27 -8.69 0.24 -0.71
C PRO A 27 -7.88 -1.05 -0.47
N LYS A 28 -7.21 -1.55 -1.51
CA LYS A 28 -6.35 -2.74 -1.38
C LYS A 28 -5.04 -2.45 -0.63
N LEU A 29 -4.49 -1.23 -0.75
CA LEU A 29 -3.36 -0.77 0.06
C LEU A 29 -3.81 -0.55 1.51
N PHE A 30 -4.94 0.14 1.73
CA PHE A 30 -5.54 0.34 3.05
C PHE A 30 -5.65 -0.98 3.81
N ARG A 31 -6.26 -2.00 3.18
CA ARG A 31 -6.46 -3.30 3.82
C ARG A 31 -5.13 -3.94 4.24
N ARG A 32 -4.09 -3.82 3.42
CA ARG A 32 -2.76 -4.39 3.75
C ARG A 32 -2.05 -3.63 4.86
N LEU A 33 -2.24 -2.33 4.94
CA LEU A 33 -1.74 -1.54 6.07
C LEU A 33 -2.45 -1.91 7.36
N ALA A 34 -3.78 -2.03 7.34
CA ALA A 34 -4.55 -2.47 8.49
C ALA A 34 -4.14 -3.88 8.94
N ASP A 35 -3.99 -4.82 8.00
CA ASP A 35 -3.52 -6.19 8.28
C ASP A 35 -2.13 -6.18 8.93
N TYR A 36 -1.20 -5.38 8.39
CA TYR A 36 0.16 -5.26 8.89
C TYR A 36 0.20 -4.70 10.31
N LEU A 37 -0.53 -3.62 10.59
CA LEU A 37 -0.58 -3.03 11.93
C LEU A 37 -1.20 -3.98 12.94
N ALA A 38 -2.25 -4.72 12.55
CA ALA A 38 -2.88 -5.70 13.43
C ALA A 38 -1.91 -6.82 13.85
N VAL A 39 -0.99 -7.24 12.97
CA VAL A 39 0.03 -8.26 13.31
C VAL A 39 1.26 -7.68 14.01
N ASN A 40 1.47 -6.36 13.91
CA ASN A 40 2.59 -5.65 14.53
C ASN A 40 2.20 -4.94 15.85
N ASP A 41 1.13 -5.39 16.53
CA ASP A 41 0.61 -4.80 17.78
C ASP A 41 0.33 -3.27 17.70
N GLY A 42 -0.05 -2.80 16.51
CA GLY A 42 -0.30 -1.39 16.23
C GLY A 42 0.94 -0.53 16.00
N ASP A 43 2.15 -1.10 16.06
CA ASP A 43 3.40 -0.37 15.79
C ASP A 43 3.45 0.08 14.32
N PRO A 44 3.53 1.40 14.06
CA PRO A 44 3.53 1.94 12.71
C PRO A 44 4.78 1.62 11.90
N ASP A 45 5.89 1.13 12.48
CA ASP A 45 7.16 0.96 11.76
C ASP A 45 7.02 0.17 10.43
N PHE A 46 7.31 0.84 9.31
CA PHE A 46 7.23 0.26 7.96
C PHE A 46 8.48 -0.51 7.53
N SER A 47 9.52 -0.59 8.35
CA SER A 47 10.72 -1.38 8.05
C SER A 47 10.39 -2.85 7.68
N GLY A 48 9.34 -3.41 8.29
CA GLY A 48 8.82 -4.75 8.03
C GLY A 48 7.71 -4.86 6.97
N PHE A 49 7.24 -3.73 6.42
CA PHE A 49 6.02 -3.73 5.60
C PHE A 49 6.21 -4.40 4.22
N LEU A 50 7.29 -4.11 3.50
CA LEU A 50 7.56 -4.77 2.20
C LEU A 50 7.78 -6.29 2.35
N PRO A 51 8.61 -6.76 3.31
CA PRO A 51 8.69 -8.20 3.61
C PRO A 51 7.34 -8.85 3.93
N HIS A 52 6.46 -8.17 4.69
CA HIS A 52 5.11 -8.66 4.95
C HIS A 52 4.29 -8.82 3.66
N MET A 53 4.44 -7.87 2.73
CA MET A 53 3.73 -7.86 1.44
C MET A 53 4.17 -8.96 0.48
N ASP A 54 5.38 -9.50 0.61
CA ASP A 54 5.82 -10.64 -0.19
C ASP A 54 4.99 -11.90 0.07
N THR A 55 4.48 -12.03 1.29
CA THR A 55 3.65 -13.17 1.70
C THR A 55 2.16 -12.88 1.60
N HIS A 56 1.74 -11.65 1.96
CA HIS A 56 0.31 -11.32 2.12
C HIS A 56 -0.23 -10.37 1.04
N GLY A 57 0.64 -9.70 0.28
CA GLY A 57 0.25 -8.63 -0.65
C GLY A 57 -0.57 -9.12 -1.84
N GLY A 58 -0.44 -10.38 -2.22
CA GLY A 58 -1.06 -10.95 -3.41
C GLY A 58 -0.37 -10.50 -4.70
N ARG A 59 -0.95 -10.84 -5.85
CA ARG A 59 -0.37 -10.61 -7.17
C ARG A 59 -1.13 -9.55 -7.95
N VAL A 60 -0.40 -8.84 -8.81
CA VAL A 60 -0.93 -7.85 -9.75
C VAL A 60 -0.35 -8.07 -11.15
N ILE A 61 -1.11 -7.72 -12.17
CA ILE A 61 -0.61 -7.57 -13.54
C ILE A 61 -0.41 -6.07 -13.79
N ARG A 62 0.76 -5.69 -14.28
CA ARG A 62 1.01 -4.33 -14.75
C ARG A 62 0.56 -4.22 -16.21
N THR A 63 -0.27 -3.24 -16.55
CA THR A 63 -0.82 -3.11 -17.91
C THR A 63 0.20 -2.61 -18.93
N ASP A 64 1.21 -1.86 -18.48
CA ASP A 64 2.28 -1.31 -19.33
C ASP A 64 3.19 -2.39 -19.94
N THR A 65 3.41 -3.47 -19.20
CA THR A 65 4.39 -4.52 -19.50
C THR A 65 3.77 -5.90 -19.60
N SER A 66 2.49 -6.05 -19.24
CA SER A 66 1.81 -7.35 -19.07
C SER A 66 2.50 -8.29 -18.07
N ALA A 67 3.40 -7.77 -17.24
CA ALA A 67 4.14 -8.56 -16.26
C ALA A 67 3.29 -8.86 -15.03
N VAL A 68 3.35 -10.10 -14.53
CA VAL A 68 2.72 -10.50 -13.27
C VAL A 68 3.73 -10.37 -12.13
N THR A 69 3.46 -9.50 -11.17
CA THR A 69 4.36 -9.23 -10.03
C THR A 69 3.62 -9.28 -8.70
N GLY A 70 4.34 -9.21 -7.58
CA GLY A 70 3.75 -9.04 -6.24
C GLY A 70 3.22 -7.62 -6.07
N PHE A 71 2.14 -7.44 -5.31
CA PHE A 71 1.63 -6.10 -5.04
C PHE A 71 2.66 -5.23 -4.30
N GLY A 72 3.49 -5.83 -3.42
CA GLY A 72 4.61 -5.13 -2.77
C GLY A 72 5.61 -4.51 -3.76
N ASN A 73 5.81 -5.11 -4.94
CA ASN A 73 6.76 -4.63 -5.94
C ASN A 73 6.28 -3.39 -6.72
N VAL A 74 5.03 -2.96 -6.52
CA VAL A 74 4.51 -1.70 -7.07
C VAL A 74 4.29 -0.66 -5.98
N LEU A 75 4.84 -0.90 -4.79
CA LEU A 75 4.89 0.04 -3.69
C LEU A 75 6.30 0.61 -3.54
N HIS A 76 6.36 1.82 -3.01
CA HIS A 76 7.59 2.45 -2.55
C HIS A 76 7.39 2.87 -1.09
N VAL A 77 8.33 2.45 -0.25
CA VAL A 77 8.41 2.82 1.16
C VAL A 77 9.63 3.70 1.34
N ASP A 78 9.44 4.89 1.89
CA ASP A 78 10.48 5.84 2.26
C ASP A 78 10.28 6.25 3.72
N GLY A 79 11.09 5.67 4.59
CA GLY A 79 10.89 5.74 6.04
C GLY A 79 9.48 5.29 6.42
N GLN A 80 8.70 6.22 6.95
CA GLN A 80 7.33 5.98 7.42
C GLN A 80 6.25 6.28 6.37
N THR A 81 6.65 6.54 5.12
CA THR A 81 5.73 6.90 4.03
C THR A 81 5.65 5.79 3.00
N VAL A 82 4.42 5.42 2.61
CA VAL A 82 4.17 4.42 1.57
C VAL A 82 3.33 5.00 0.44
N LYS A 83 3.68 4.67 -0.81
CA LYS A 83 2.92 5.06 -2.03
C LYS A 83 2.96 3.99 -3.10
N LEU A 84 2.07 4.07 -4.07
CA LEU A 84 2.19 3.33 -5.32
C LEU A 84 3.19 4.02 -6.25
N VAL A 85 3.94 3.22 -7.03
CA VAL A 85 4.83 3.73 -8.09
C VAL A 85 4.18 3.76 -9.47
N LEU A 86 2.97 3.19 -9.60
CA LEU A 86 2.16 3.15 -10.83
C LEU A 86 0.73 3.62 -10.52
N ASN A 87 0.03 4.18 -11.50
CA ASN A 87 -1.37 4.55 -11.30
C ASN A 87 -2.22 3.31 -11.01
N PRO A 88 -3.25 3.39 -10.16
CA PRO A 88 -4.16 2.27 -9.94
C PRO A 88 -4.80 1.72 -11.22
N SER A 89 -5.03 2.59 -12.22
CA SER A 89 -5.55 2.20 -13.54
C SER A 89 -4.58 1.34 -14.34
N GLU A 90 -3.30 1.30 -13.97
CA GLU A 90 -2.25 0.49 -14.62
C GLU A 90 -2.07 -0.87 -13.95
N LEU A 91 -2.91 -1.20 -12.96
CA LEU A 91 -2.81 -2.41 -12.15
C LEU A 91 -4.09 -3.24 -12.25
N ILE A 92 -3.95 -4.51 -12.63
CA ILE A 92 -5.02 -5.50 -12.53
C ILE A 92 -4.73 -6.40 -11.33
N PHE A 93 -5.61 -6.36 -10.33
CA PHE A 93 -5.47 -7.14 -9.12
C PHE A 93 -5.96 -8.57 -9.31
N LEU A 94 -5.09 -9.54 -9.03
CA LEU A 94 -5.46 -10.95 -9.03
C LEU A 94 -6.10 -11.33 -7.69
N LYS A 95 -6.99 -12.33 -7.74
CA LYS A 95 -7.65 -12.92 -6.57
C LYS A 95 -6.70 -13.82 -5.79
#